data_AF-A0A4Z2DEZ2-F1
#
_entry.id   AF-A0A4Z2DEZ2-F1
#
_cell.length_a   1.000
_cell.length_b   1.000
_cell.length_c   1.000
_cell.angle_alpha   90.00
_cell.angle_beta   90.00
_cell.angle_gamma   90.00
#
_symmetry.space_group_name_H-M   'P 1'
#
loop_
_entity.id
_entity.type
_entity.pdbx_description
1 polymer ?
#
loop_
_entity_poly.entity_id
_entity_poly.type
_entity_poly.pdbx_seq_one_letter_code
_entity_poly.pdbx_strand_id
1 'polypeptide(L)'
;MALRTCCASSFRLLHRTDASLFRYSERQSSHLFVHRETPDNNSNTPFEFSAENKKRLNVIISNYPPAHKSAAIIPALDLAQRQHGWLPISAMNKVAEILNVPPMRVYEVATFYTMFNREPVGKYHIQICTTTPCMLGGVGSEAILNTLKKTLGIEPGQTTPDKMFTLTEVECLGACVNAPMLQINDDYYVSS
;
A
#
# COMPACT_ATOMS: atom_id res chain seq x y z
N MET A 1 -43.25 18.65 71.41
CA MET A 1 -43.75 17.31 71.04
C MET A 1 -43.35 17.10 69.58
N ALA A 2 -42.13 16.60 69.29
CA ALA A 2 -41.83 15.19 68.98
C ALA A 2 -42.59 14.75 67.70
N LEU A 3 -41.99 14.34 66.57
CA LEU A 3 -40.84 13.46 66.36
C LEU A 3 -40.18 13.63 64.97
N ARG A 4 -38.92 13.16 64.94
CA ARG A 4 -38.02 12.83 63.83
C ARG A 4 -38.67 11.99 62.72
N THR A 5 -38.15 12.10 61.49
CA THR A 5 -37.70 10.93 60.69
C THR A 5 -36.80 11.37 59.53
N CYS A 6 -35.56 10.85 59.54
CA CYS A 6 -34.62 10.87 58.43
C CYS A 6 -35.13 10.01 57.27
N CYS A 7 -34.88 10.42 56.03
CA CYS A 7 -34.62 9.47 54.95
C CYS A 7 -33.51 10.02 54.03
N ALA A 8 -32.43 9.27 53.95
CA ALA A 8 -31.18 9.62 53.28
C ALA A 8 -31.36 9.60 51.76
N SER A 9 -31.08 10.71 51.09
CA SER A 9 -30.88 10.71 49.64
C SER A 9 -29.47 10.21 49.33
N SER A 10 -29.44 9.00 48.78
CA SER A 10 -28.26 8.28 48.35
C SER A 10 -27.44 9.10 47.34
N PHE A 11 -26.20 9.40 47.71
CA PHE A 11 -25.16 10.00 46.89
C PHE A 11 -24.79 9.00 45.77
N ARG A 12 -25.44 9.11 44.60
CA ARG A 12 -25.01 8.36 43.41
C ARG A 12 -23.73 8.98 42.87
N LEU A 13 -22.60 8.45 43.33
CA LEU A 13 -21.31 8.57 42.67
C LEU A 13 -21.47 8.15 41.20
N LEU A 14 -21.40 9.13 40.30
CA LEU A 14 -21.20 8.90 38.87
C LEU A 14 -19.79 8.34 38.70
N HIS A 15 -19.66 7.00 38.71
CA HIS A 15 -18.49 6.37 38.12
C HIS A 15 -18.54 6.62 36.62
N ARG A 16 -17.88 7.70 36.21
CA ARG A 16 -17.42 7.94 34.85
C ARG A 16 -16.37 6.86 34.58
N THR A 17 -16.79 5.72 34.05
CA THR A 17 -15.85 4.75 33.48
C THR A 17 -15.28 5.39 32.23
N ASP A 18 -14.05 5.90 32.35
CA ASP A 18 -13.23 6.33 31.21
C ASP A 18 -12.95 5.11 30.33
N ALA A 19 -13.88 4.82 29.42
CA ALA A 19 -13.70 3.88 28.32
C ALA A 19 -12.88 4.52 27.18
N SER A 20 -11.87 5.33 27.51
CA SER A 20 -11.08 6.12 26.55
C SER A 20 -9.65 5.59 26.32
N LEU A 21 -9.24 4.50 26.97
CA LEU A 21 -7.85 4.02 26.90
C LEU A 21 -7.57 2.89 25.90
N PHE A 22 -8.55 2.46 25.11
CA PHE A 22 -8.30 1.61 23.96
C PHE A 22 -8.92 2.25 22.71
N ARG A 23 -8.29 3.33 22.23
CA ARG A 23 -8.23 3.52 20.77
C ARG A 23 -7.33 2.40 20.23
N TYR A 24 -7.91 1.22 20.02
CA TYR A 24 -7.35 0.33 19.01
C TYR A 24 -7.27 1.20 17.75
N SER A 25 -6.07 1.43 17.25
CA SER A 25 -5.89 1.92 15.89
C SER A 25 -6.75 1.00 15.04
N GLU A 26 -7.84 1.52 14.47
CA GLU A 26 -8.46 0.88 13.33
C GLU A 26 -7.37 0.86 12.25
N ARG A 27 -6.56 -0.20 12.22
CA ARG A 27 -5.80 -0.55 11.02
C ARG A 27 -6.85 -1.05 10.02
N GLN A 28 -7.65 -0.12 9.48
CA GLN A 28 -8.30 -0.37 8.21
C GLN A 28 -7.16 -0.59 7.23
N SER A 29 -7.02 -1.81 6.71
CA SER A 29 -6.16 -2.00 5.55
C SER A 29 -6.70 -1.08 4.46
N SER A 30 -5.91 -0.08 4.07
CA SER A 30 -6.27 0.91 3.03
C SER A 30 -6.59 0.26 1.69
N HIS A 31 -6.26 -1.02 1.51
CA HIS A 31 -6.45 -1.77 0.28
C HIS A 31 -7.50 -2.86 0.41
N LEU A 32 -8.45 -2.86 -0.52
CA LEU A 32 -9.44 -3.93 -0.70
C LEU A 32 -8.77 -5.12 -1.40
N PHE A 33 -8.83 -6.32 -0.83
CA PHE A 33 -8.30 -7.55 -1.46
C PHE A 33 -9.28 -8.25 -2.42
N VAL A 34 -10.45 -7.66 -2.61
CA VAL A 34 -11.47 -8.13 -3.55
C VAL A 34 -11.59 -7.16 -4.72
N HIS A 35 -11.71 -7.69 -5.92
CA HIS A 35 -11.95 -6.86 -7.11
C HIS A 35 -13.45 -6.67 -7.33
N ARG A 36 -13.84 -5.43 -7.64
CA ARG A 36 -15.15 -5.06 -8.16
C ARG A 36 -14.93 -4.31 -9.45
N GLU A 37 -15.67 -4.65 -10.48
CA GLU A 37 -15.51 -4.01 -11.79
C GLU A 37 -15.90 -2.53 -11.69
N THR A 38 -15.01 -1.66 -12.13
CA THR A 38 -15.25 -0.23 -12.31
C THR A 38 -15.12 0.12 -13.80
N PRO A 39 -15.58 1.30 -14.24
CA PRO A 39 -15.40 1.72 -15.63
C PRO A 39 -13.92 1.73 -16.07
N ASP A 40 -13.02 2.06 -15.15
CA ASP A 40 -11.58 2.17 -15.40
C ASP A 40 -10.80 0.85 -15.15
N ASN A 41 -11.37 -0.09 -14.39
CA ASN A 41 -10.75 -1.36 -14.05
C ASN A 41 -11.78 -2.50 -14.18
N ASN A 42 -11.86 -3.06 -15.36
CA ASN A 42 -12.69 -4.23 -15.66
C ASN A 42 -11.94 -5.23 -16.54
N SER A 43 -12.51 -6.43 -16.70
CA SER A 43 -11.95 -7.50 -17.52
C SER A 43 -11.80 -7.16 -19.01
N ASN A 44 -12.51 -6.14 -19.50
CA ASN A 44 -12.50 -5.69 -20.90
C ASN A 44 -11.57 -4.51 -21.17
N THR A 45 -10.87 -3.99 -20.16
CA THR A 45 -9.95 -2.86 -20.31
C THR A 45 -8.81 -3.28 -21.26
N PRO A 46 -8.53 -2.54 -22.36
CA PRO A 46 -7.54 -2.97 -23.33
C PRO A 46 -6.14 -2.85 -22.74
N PHE A 47 -5.47 -3.98 -22.49
CA PHE A 47 -4.07 -4.01 -22.08
C PHE A 47 -3.28 -5.00 -22.93
N GLU A 48 -2.24 -4.50 -23.58
CA GLU A 48 -1.25 -5.32 -24.26
C GLU A 48 0.17 -4.81 -23.97
N PHE A 49 1.10 -5.76 -23.90
CA PHE A 49 2.52 -5.43 -23.83
C PHE A 49 3.00 -4.76 -25.13
N SER A 50 3.80 -3.71 -25.00
CA SER A 50 4.48 -3.10 -26.15
C SER A 50 5.43 -4.11 -26.82
N ALA A 51 5.78 -3.90 -28.09
CA ALA A 51 6.66 -4.81 -28.83
C ALA A 51 8.04 -4.98 -28.14
N GLU A 52 8.57 -3.91 -27.54
CA GLU A 52 9.81 -3.95 -26.77
C GLU A 52 9.66 -4.76 -25.48
N ASN A 53 8.54 -4.56 -24.79
CA ASN A 53 8.23 -5.26 -23.55
C ASN A 53 7.96 -6.76 -23.78
N LYS A 54 7.36 -7.13 -24.91
CA LYS A 54 7.25 -8.54 -25.35
C LYS A 54 8.62 -9.19 -25.51
N LYS A 55 9.62 -8.48 -26.05
CA LYS A 55 11.01 -8.99 -26.15
C LYS A 55 11.64 -9.18 -24.77
N ARG A 56 11.49 -8.20 -23.88
CA ARG A 56 11.98 -8.28 -22.48
C ARG A 56 11.33 -9.44 -21.72
N LEU A 57 10.03 -9.64 -21.91
CA LEU A 57 9.29 -10.73 -21.30
C LEU A 57 9.82 -12.11 -21.75
N ASN A 58 10.14 -12.27 -23.03
CA ASN A 58 10.74 -13.50 -23.54
C ASN A 58 12.12 -13.79 -22.90
N VAL A 59 12.93 -12.75 -22.68
CA VAL A 59 14.21 -12.87 -21.96
C VAL A 59 13.95 -13.33 -20.51
N ILE A 60 13.00 -12.71 -19.82
CA ILE A 60 12.63 -13.10 -18.46
C ILE A 60 12.19 -14.56 -18.39
N ILE A 61 11.32 -15.00 -19.33
CA ILE A 61 10.84 -16.38 -19.38
C ILE A 61 11.99 -17.36 -19.67
N SER A 62 12.96 -16.96 -20.49
CA SER A 62 14.12 -17.81 -20.83
C SER A 62 15.06 -18.08 -19.65
N ASN A 63 15.01 -17.25 -18.59
CA ASN A 63 15.80 -17.48 -17.38
C ASN A 63 15.30 -18.70 -16.57
N TYR A 64 14.07 -19.17 -16.82
CA TYR A 64 13.45 -20.27 -16.09
C TYR A 64 13.35 -21.52 -16.95
N PRO A 65 13.45 -22.73 -16.35
CA PRO A 65 13.22 -23.98 -17.06
C PRO A 65 11.81 -24.02 -17.69
N PRO A 66 11.63 -24.69 -18.85
CA PRO A 66 10.36 -24.70 -19.57
C PRO A 66 9.20 -25.32 -18.78
N ALA A 67 9.49 -26.21 -17.82
CA ALA A 67 8.51 -26.80 -16.92
C ALA A 67 8.03 -25.83 -15.82
N HIS A 68 8.77 -24.75 -15.55
CA HIS A 68 8.55 -23.83 -14.43
C HIS A 68 8.37 -22.38 -14.88
N LYS A 69 7.64 -22.16 -15.99
CA LYS A 69 7.32 -20.81 -16.50
C LYS A 69 6.53 -19.95 -15.51
N SER A 70 5.82 -20.57 -14.56
CA SER A 70 5.11 -19.87 -13.47
C SER A 70 6.03 -19.08 -12.55
N ALA A 71 7.34 -19.39 -12.49
CA ALA A 71 8.29 -18.60 -11.72
C ALA A 71 8.47 -17.17 -12.26
N ALA A 72 8.12 -16.92 -13.53
CA ALA A 72 8.21 -15.62 -14.17
C ALA A 72 7.03 -14.68 -13.84
N ILE A 73 6.07 -15.07 -12.99
CA ILE A 73 4.87 -14.24 -12.69
C ILE A 73 5.28 -12.89 -12.09
N ILE A 74 6.17 -12.87 -11.10
CA ILE A 74 6.59 -11.63 -10.41
C ILE A 74 7.25 -10.65 -11.40
N PRO A 75 8.30 -11.02 -12.15
CA PRO A 75 8.92 -10.08 -13.09
C PRO A 75 8.02 -9.72 -14.27
N ALA A 76 7.11 -10.61 -14.70
CA ALA A 76 6.12 -10.27 -15.73
C ALA A 76 5.10 -9.22 -15.25
N LEU A 77 4.63 -9.34 -14.00
CA LEU A 77 3.74 -8.36 -13.37
C LEU A 77 4.46 -7.03 -13.12
N ASP A 78 5.71 -7.05 -12.64
CA ASP A 78 6.49 -5.82 -12.46
C ASP A 78 6.66 -5.08 -13.79
N LEU A 79 6.93 -5.82 -14.87
CA LEU A 79 7.04 -5.25 -16.21
C LEU A 79 5.70 -4.62 -16.67
N ALA A 80 4.58 -5.29 -16.40
CA ALA A 80 3.25 -4.76 -16.70
C ALA A 80 2.97 -3.47 -15.93
N GLN A 81 3.33 -3.43 -14.65
CA GLN A 81 3.21 -2.25 -13.81
C GLN A 81 4.11 -1.10 -14.28
N ARG A 82 5.36 -1.37 -14.67
CA ARG A 82 6.26 -0.34 -15.24
C ARG A 82 5.73 0.24 -16.55
N GLN A 83 5.00 -0.54 -17.35
CA GLN A 83 4.40 -0.06 -18.60
C GLN A 83 3.17 0.84 -18.34
N HIS A 84 2.33 0.50 -17.36
CA HIS A 84 1.02 1.12 -17.17
C HIS A 84 0.95 2.05 -15.93
N GLY A 85 1.93 1.99 -15.03
CA GLY A 85 1.98 2.67 -13.73
C GLY A 85 1.30 1.89 -12.60
N TRP A 86 0.28 1.10 -12.92
CA TRP A 86 -0.47 0.25 -11.99
C TRP A 86 -1.04 -0.98 -12.73
N LEU A 87 -1.58 -1.95 -11.99
CA LEU A 87 -2.03 -3.23 -12.52
C LEU A 87 -3.56 -3.32 -12.59
N PRO A 88 -4.18 -3.08 -13.77
CA PRO A 88 -5.57 -3.42 -14.00
C PRO A 88 -5.75 -4.94 -14.09
N ILE A 89 -6.99 -5.40 -13.87
CA ILE A 89 -7.29 -6.83 -13.94
C ILE A 89 -6.98 -7.43 -15.33
N SER A 90 -7.14 -6.65 -16.39
CA SER A 90 -6.74 -7.04 -17.75
C SER A 90 -5.24 -7.33 -17.88
N ALA A 91 -4.39 -6.57 -17.19
CA ALA A 91 -2.94 -6.80 -17.22
C ALA A 91 -2.58 -8.13 -16.54
N MET A 92 -3.22 -8.42 -15.41
CA MET A 92 -3.06 -9.70 -14.71
C MET A 92 -3.54 -10.88 -15.57
N ASN A 93 -4.69 -10.74 -16.23
CA ASN A 93 -5.20 -11.74 -17.17
C ASN A 93 -4.24 -11.96 -18.35
N LYS A 94 -3.64 -10.90 -18.88
CA LYS A 94 -2.69 -11.01 -19.99
C LYS A 94 -1.40 -11.74 -19.58
N VAL A 95 -0.91 -11.48 -18.37
CA VAL A 95 0.23 -12.23 -17.80
C VAL A 95 -0.12 -13.70 -17.62
N ALA A 96 -1.32 -14.00 -17.13
CA ALA A 96 -1.80 -15.37 -16.98
C ALA A 96 -1.84 -16.13 -18.31
N GLU A 97 -2.35 -15.49 -19.37
CA GLU A 97 -2.40 -16.04 -20.73
C GLU A 97 -1.00 -16.36 -21.27
N ILE A 98 -0.04 -15.43 -21.14
CA ILE A 98 1.31 -15.60 -21.68
C ILE A 98 2.09 -16.71 -20.97
N LEU A 99 1.94 -16.79 -19.64
CA LEU A 99 2.63 -17.79 -18.83
C LEU A 99 1.91 -19.14 -18.78
N ASN A 100 0.71 -19.23 -19.37
CA ASN A 100 -0.17 -20.39 -19.34
C ASN A 100 -0.44 -20.89 -17.90
N VAL A 101 -0.78 -19.96 -17.02
CA VAL A 101 -1.15 -20.22 -15.62
C VAL A 101 -2.57 -19.77 -15.36
N PRO A 102 -3.30 -20.40 -14.43
CA PRO A 102 -4.64 -19.93 -14.07
C PRO A 102 -4.58 -18.50 -13.51
N PRO A 103 -5.51 -17.60 -13.90
CA PRO A 103 -5.46 -16.19 -13.51
C PRO A 103 -5.51 -15.97 -12.00
N MET A 104 -6.15 -16.90 -11.26
CA MET A 104 -6.19 -16.86 -9.80
C MET A 104 -4.79 -16.83 -9.16
N ARG A 105 -3.81 -17.55 -9.72
CA ARG A 105 -2.43 -17.54 -9.20
C ARG A 105 -1.74 -16.20 -9.39
N VAL A 106 -2.08 -15.50 -10.46
CA VAL A 106 -1.60 -14.14 -10.71
C VAL A 106 -2.24 -13.16 -9.74
N TYR A 107 -3.53 -13.32 -9.45
CA TYR A 107 -4.24 -12.50 -8.44
C TYR A 107 -3.69 -12.70 -7.02
N GLU A 108 -3.39 -13.94 -6.64
CA GLU A 108 -2.74 -14.25 -5.37
C GLU A 108 -1.39 -13.52 -5.25
N VAL A 109 -0.55 -13.58 -6.28
CA VAL A 109 0.75 -12.88 -6.28
C VAL A 109 0.57 -11.36 -6.23
N ALA A 110 -0.34 -10.80 -7.05
CA ALA A 110 -0.58 -9.37 -7.11
C ALA A 110 -1.18 -8.77 -5.83
N THR A 111 -1.89 -9.58 -5.04
CA THR A 111 -2.45 -9.17 -3.74
C THR A 111 -1.49 -9.40 -2.59
N PHE A 112 -0.59 -10.37 -2.71
CA PHE A 112 0.38 -10.74 -1.68
C PHE A 112 1.55 -9.76 -1.57
N TYR A 113 2.12 -9.32 -2.70
CA TYR A 113 3.25 -8.39 -2.69
C TYR A 113 2.76 -6.93 -2.67
N THR A 114 3.25 -6.17 -1.68
CA THR A 114 2.87 -4.76 -1.46
C THR A 114 3.38 -3.78 -2.54
N MET A 115 4.35 -4.19 -3.37
CA MET A 115 4.84 -3.39 -4.49
C MET A 115 3.82 -3.26 -5.63
N PHE A 116 2.88 -4.20 -5.72
CA PHE A 116 1.94 -4.28 -6.81
C PHE A 116 0.74 -3.36 -6.59
N ASN A 117 0.73 -2.24 -7.32
CA ASN A 117 -0.32 -1.23 -7.23
C ASN A 117 -1.54 -1.68 -8.01
N ARG A 118 -2.64 -2.01 -7.33
CA ARG A 118 -3.91 -2.46 -7.96
C ARG A 118 -4.90 -1.32 -8.19
N GLU A 119 -4.59 -0.16 -7.65
CA GLU A 119 -5.31 1.08 -7.80
C GLU A 119 -4.42 2.09 -8.54
N PRO A 120 -5.00 3.05 -9.25
CA PRO A 120 -4.24 4.06 -9.97
C PRO A 120 -3.46 4.94 -8.98
N VAL A 121 -2.14 4.84 -9.01
CA VAL A 121 -1.23 5.72 -8.27
C VAL A 121 -0.83 6.91 -9.14
N GLY A 122 -0.52 8.03 -8.49
CA GLY A 122 0.08 9.18 -9.14
C GLY A 122 1.49 8.91 -9.67
N LYS A 123 2.01 9.84 -10.49
CA LYS A 123 3.31 9.70 -11.18
C LYS A 123 4.51 9.45 -10.24
N TYR A 124 4.47 10.03 -9.06
CA TYR A 124 5.48 9.88 -8.01
C TYR A 124 4.85 9.17 -6.81
N HIS A 125 5.23 7.91 -6.63
CA HIS A 125 4.85 7.13 -5.47
C HIS A 125 5.89 7.35 -4.36
N ILE A 126 5.50 8.12 -3.35
CA ILE A 126 6.32 8.46 -2.18
C ILE A 126 6.06 7.40 -1.12
N GLN A 127 7.09 6.62 -0.83
CA GLN A 127 7.08 5.56 0.16
C GLN A 127 7.94 5.99 1.35
N ILE A 128 7.33 6.12 2.52
CA ILE A 128 8.03 6.51 3.74
C ILE A 128 8.18 5.31 4.68
N CYS A 129 9.43 5.06 5.11
CA CYS A 129 9.72 4.01 6.08
C CYS A 129 9.43 4.50 7.50
N THR A 130 8.51 3.86 8.20
CA THR A 130 8.14 4.19 9.60
C THR A 130 8.56 3.13 10.61
N THR A 131 9.39 2.16 10.20
CA THR A 131 9.93 1.14 11.11
C THR A 131 10.83 1.72 12.20
N THR A 132 11.03 0.97 13.28
CA THR A 132 11.74 1.39 14.50
C THR A 132 13.07 2.11 14.25
N PRO A 133 13.97 1.64 13.35
CA PRO A 133 15.23 2.35 13.08
C PRO A 133 15.02 3.74 12.49
N CYS A 134 14.02 3.92 11.62
CA CYS A 134 13.70 5.23 11.03
C CYS A 134 12.87 6.11 11.97
N MET A 135 12.07 5.51 12.84
CA MET A 135 11.33 6.21 13.87
C MET A 135 12.25 6.81 14.93
N LEU A 136 13.30 6.07 15.34
CA LEU A 136 14.27 6.52 16.34
C LEU A 136 15.44 7.31 15.74
N GLY A 137 15.78 7.09 14.47
CA GLY A 137 16.94 7.67 13.82
C GLY A 137 16.75 9.14 13.41
N GLY A 138 17.81 9.94 13.61
CA GLY A 138 17.88 11.33 13.17
C GLY A 138 16.77 12.22 13.75
N VAL A 139 16.01 12.88 12.87
CA VAL A 139 14.86 13.75 13.20
C VAL A 139 13.58 12.93 13.46
N GLY A 140 13.60 11.62 13.18
CA GLY A 140 12.46 10.71 13.24
C GLY A 140 11.60 10.73 11.98
N SER A 141 11.20 9.56 11.50
CA SER A 141 10.31 9.39 10.33
C SER A 141 8.97 10.11 10.49
N GLU A 142 8.45 10.19 11.71
CA GLU A 142 7.21 10.88 12.06
C GLU A 142 7.24 12.38 11.69
N ALA A 143 8.39 13.04 11.86
CA ALA A 143 8.55 14.45 11.52
C ALA A 143 8.47 14.68 10.01
N ILE A 144 9.06 13.78 9.22
CA ILE A 144 9.01 13.81 7.76
C ILE A 144 7.59 13.54 7.28
N LEU A 145 6.94 12.51 7.83
CA LEU A 145 5.55 12.17 7.50
C LEU A 145 4.61 13.35 7.77
N ASN A 146 4.74 14.01 8.92
CA ASN A 146 3.95 15.20 9.26
C ASN A 146 4.26 16.40 8.34
N THR A 147 5.49 16.53 7.87
CA THR A 147 5.87 17.58 6.92
C THR A 147 5.24 17.31 5.55
N LEU A 148 5.33 16.07 5.06
CA LEU A 148 4.70 15.65 3.80
C LEU A 148 3.18 15.84 3.83
N LYS A 149 2.51 15.51 4.94
CA LYS A 149 1.08 15.78 5.13
C LYS A 149 0.75 17.27 5.03
N LYS A 150 1.54 18.13 5.68
CA LYS A 150 1.33 19.59 5.65
C LYS A 150 1.60 20.19 4.27
N THR A 151 2.59 19.69 3.55
CA THR A 151 2.98 20.21 2.23
C THR A 151 2.03 19.73 1.13
N LEU A 152 1.66 18.45 1.13
CA LEU A 152 0.83 17.85 0.07
C LEU A 152 -0.67 17.88 0.40
N GLY A 153 -1.05 18.07 1.67
CA GLY A 153 -2.45 18.09 2.10
C GLY A 153 -3.18 16.75 2.00
N ILE A 154 -2.44 15.63 2.01
CA ILE A 154 -2.98 14.27 1.87
C ILE A 154 -2.59 13.39 3.07
N GLU A 155 -3.42 12.38 3.35
CA GLU A 155 -3.11 11.33 4.32
C GLU A 155 -2.39 10.13 3.64
N PRO A 156 -1.74 9.24 4.41
CA PRO A 156 -1.10 8.05 3.86
C PRO A 156 -2.15 7.14 3.22
N GLY A 157 -1.86 6.64 2.02
CA GLY A 157 -2.77 5.88 1.18
C GLY A 157 -3.57 6.73 0.20
N GLN A 158 -3.49 8.06 0.25
CA GLN A 158 -4.20 8.95 -0.67
C GLN A 158 -3.28 9.46 -1.79
N THR A 159 -3.93 9.84 -2.89
CA THR A 159 -3.29 10.50 -4.02
C THR A 159 -3.75 11.96 -4.07
N THR A 160 -2.83 12.86 -4.37
CA THR A 160 -3.12 14.28 -4.62
C THR A 160 -4.17 14.44 -5.73
N PRO A 161 -5.01 15.49 -5.70
CA PRO A 161 -6.03 15.73 -6.73
C PRO A 161 -5.43 15.89 -8.13
N ASP A 162 -4.19 16.36 -8.21
CA ASP A 162 -3.43 16.52 -9.44
C ASP A 162 -2.90 15.20 -10.03
N LYS A 163 -3.12 14.07 -9.34
CA LYS A 163 -2.61 12.73 -9.70
C LYS A 163 -1.08 12.66 -9.87
N MET A 164 -0.36 13.57 -9.22
CA MET A 164 1.11 13.65 -9.32
C MET A 164 1.79 12.88 -8.20
N PHE A 165 1.33 13.02 -6.96
CA PHE A 165 1.93 12.40 -5.79
C PHE A 165 0.97 11.46 -5.09
N THR A 166 1.47 10.29 -4.70
CA THR A 166 0.78 9.33 -3.83
C THR A 166 1.66 9.09 -2.61
N LEU A 167 1.11 9.27 -1.42
CA LEU A 167 1.83 9.02 -0.18
C LEU A 167 1.47 7.62 0.33
N THR A 168 2.45 6.79 0.64
CA THR A 168 2.22 5.46 1.24
C THR A 168 3.22 5.23 2.36
N GLU A 169 2.72 4.76 3.48
CA GLU A 169 3.55 4.29 4.58
C GLU A 169 4.01 2.86 4.27
N VAL A 170 5.32 2.64 4.32
CA VAL A 170 5.93 1.35 4.03
C VAL A 170 6.80 0.90 5.20
N GLU A 171 7.08 -0.40 5.19
CA GLU A 171 7.96 -1.04 6.15
C GLU A 171 9.45 -0.79 5.78
N CYS A 172 10.35 -1.57 6.38
CA CYS A 172 11.80 -1.37 6.26
C CYS A 172 12.26 -1.45 4.79
N LEU A 173 12.86 -0.36 4.30
CA LEU A 173 13.46 -0.24 2.97
C LEU A 173 14.96 -0.61 2.93
N GLY A 174 15.55 -0.97 4.07
CA GLY A 174 16.90 -1.54 4.13
C GLY A 174 18.09 -0.56 4.15
N ALA A 175 17.89 0.75 4.09
CA ALA A 175 18.99 1.74 4.21
C ALA A 175 19.17 2.32 5.64
N CYS A 176 18.99 1.49 6.69
CA CYS A 176 18.85 1.95 8.09
C CYS A 176 20.01 2.81 8.62
N VAL A 177 21.22 2.64 8.09
CA VAL A 177 22.39 3.47 8.46
C VAL A 177 22.22 4.93 8.07
N ASN A 178 21.40 5.21 7.05
CA ASN A 178 21.10 6.56 6.57
C ASN A 178 19.67 6.97 6.95
N ALA A 179 19.16 6.44 8.07
CA ALA A 179 17.84 6.82 8.57
C ALA A 179 17.81 8.30 9.02
N PRO A 180 16.70 9.02 8.78
CA PRO A 180 15.46 8.60 8.12
C PRO A 180 15.54 8.64 6.58
N MET A 181 14.81 7.74 5.91
CA MET A 181 14.80 7.64 4.44
C MET A 181 13.39 7.64 3.86
N LEU A 182 13.30 7.98 2.59
CA LEU A 182 12.11 7.85 1.77
C LEU A 182 12.49 7.33 0.38
N GLN A 183 11.58 6.59 -0.24
CA GLN A 183 11.73 6.13 -1.62
C GLN A 183 10.71 6.86 -2.50
N ILE A 184 11.16 7.34 -3.66
CA ILE A 184 10.27 7.90 -4.68
C ILE A 184 10.47 7.06 -5.94
N ASN A 185 9.45 6.28 -6.29
CA ASN A 185 9.53 5.31 -7.39
C ASN A 185 10.72 4.34 -7.21
N ASP A 186 11.77 4.45 -8.02
CA ASP A 186 12.96 3.59 -7.96
C ASP A 186 14.13 4.21 -7.13
N ASP A 187 14.04 5.49 -6.73
CA ASP A 187 15.14 6.23 -6.10
C ASP A 187 15.01 6.32 -4.58
N TYR A 188 16.11 6.08 -3.86
CA TYR A 188 16.22 6.33 -2.42
C TYR A 188 16.73 7.74 -2.13
N TYR A 189 15.98 8.49 -1.33
CA TYR A 189 16.37 9.77 -0.78
C TYR A 189 16.66 9.58 0.70
N VAL A 190 17.92 9.81 1.06
CA VAL A 190 18.43 9.64 2.42
C VAL A 190 18.94 10.96 2.96
N SER A 191 18.88 11.15 4.27
CA SER A 191 19.57 12.28 4.92
C SER A 191 21.08 12.03 4.87
N SER A 192 21.80 12.84 4.10
CA SER A 192 23.27 12.93 4.09
C SER A 192 23.79 13.77 5.24
#